data_AF-A0A2V9YDH2-F1
#
_entry.id   AF-A0A2V9YDH2-F1
#
_cell.length_a   1.000
_cell.length_b   1.000
_cell.length_c   1.000
_cell.angle_alpha   90.00
_cell.angle_beta   90.00
_cell.angle_gamma   90.00
#
_symmetry.space_group_name_H-M   'P 1'
#
loop_
_entity.id
_entity.type
_entity.pdbx_description
1 polymer ?
#
loop_
_entity_poly.entity_id
_entity_poly.type
_entity_poly.pdbx_seq_one_letter_code
_entity_poly.pdbx_strand_id
1 'polypeptide(L)'
;MKKLGFVFMLLLLSASLPAWQKVKPGAPSPPPAKSVPDYSGMYTFLREGEFVQVTIEDAGRVTGFVSRYGELESDRGAFLDHFFKQGNLDGNKLSFTTQTVHGVWFDFKGTIERGDGKNPGDEAYYVLKGMLTESNTDSNKKTSAKTREVALKSFPGDMGAAPGKRD
;
A
#
# COMPACT_ATOMS: atom_id res chain seq x y z
N MET A 1 37.52 41.00 6.70
CA MET A 1 38.66 41.55 5.93
C MET A 1 39.94 40.85 6.36
N LYS A 2 40.69 40.25 5.39
CA LYS A 2 42.15 39.99 5.41
C LYS A 2 42.61 38.90 6.43
N LYS A 3 43.39 37.85 6.11
CA LYS A 3 44.47 37.60 5.13
C LYS A 3 44.59 36.06 4.92
N LEU A 4 44.82 35.55 3.70
CA LEU A 4 46.15 35.24 3.10
C LEU A 4 46.97 34.35 4.06
N GLY A 5 47.18 33.06 3.83
CA GLY A 5 47.63 32.38 2.62
C GLY A 5 49.04 31.86 2.90
N PHE A 6 49.24 30.54 2.96
CA PHE A 6 50.58 29.95 2.80
C PHE A 6 50.44 28.53 2.25
N VAL A 7 50.95 28.38 1.03
CA VAL A 7 51.21 27.12 0.34
C VAL A 7 52.47 26.51 0.96
N PHE A 8 52.41 25.24 1.33
CA PHE A 8 53.61 24.39 1.38
C PHE A 8 53.28 23.05 0.74
N MET A 9 53.74 22.90 -0.48
CA MET A 9 53.83 21.65 -1.21
C MET A 9 55.02 20.87 -0.65
N LEU A 10 54.77 19.67 -0.13
CA LEU A 10 55.81 18.70 0.19
C LEU A 10 55.32 17.33 -0.26
N LEU A 11 55.85 16.92 -1.42
CA LEU A 11 55.77 15.58 -1.97
C LEU A 11 56.55 14.63 -1.05
N LEU A 12 55.85 13.67 -0.45
CA LEU A 12 56.46 12.45 0.08
C LEU A 12 55.77 11.24 -0.54
N LEU A 13 56.55 10.55 -1.36
CA LEU A 13 56.31 9.21 -1.89
C LEU A 13 56.20 8.23 -0.71
N SER A 14 55.09 7.51 -0.58
CA SER A 14 55.03 6.27 0.20
C SER A 14 54.23 5.23 -0.55
N ALA A 15 54.94 4.22 -1.03
CA ALA A 15 54.41 3.06 -1.73
C ALA A 15 53.83 2.03 -0.74
N SER A 16 52.78 1.35 -1.22
CA SER A 16 52.37 -0.03 -0.88
C SER A 16 51.64 -0.28 0.46
N LEU A 17 50.37 -0.69 0.38
CA LEU A 17 49.93 -2.10 0.43
C LEU A 17 48.38 -2.16 0.35
N PRO A 18 47.77 -2.99 -0.52
CA PRO A 18 46.34 -3.26 -0.45
C PRO A 18 46.06 -4.09 0.81
N ALA A 19 45.29 -3.53 1.74
CA ALA A 19 44.77 -4.27 2.87
C ALA A 19 43.76 -5.31 2.36
N TRP A 20 44.23 -6.53 2.07
CA TRP A 20 43.37 -7.70 2.04
C TRP A 20 42.75 -7.88 3.43
N GLN A 21 41.52 -7.41 3.62
CA GLN A 21 40.72 -7.87 4.75
C GLN A 21 40.45 -9.35 4.55
N LYS A 22 41.10 -10.18 5.38
CA LYS A 22 40.73 -11.58 5.62
C LYS A 22 39.26 -11.60 6.04
N VAL A 23 38.36 -11.91 5.10
CA VAL A 23 37.01 -12.34 5.44
C VAL A 23 37.18 -13.64 6.24
N LYS A 24 36.92 -13.61 7.54
CA LYS A 24 36.83 -14.82 8.36
C LYS A 24 35.65 -15.64 7.82
N PRO A 25 35.86 -16.85 7.26
CA PRO A 25 34.77 -17.73 6.92
C PRO A 25 34.16 -18.23 8.23
N GLY A 26 32.87 -17.96 8.46
CA GLY A 26 32.13 -18.54 9.60
C GLY A 26 31.51 -17.56 10.59
N ALA A 27 31.43 -16.25 10.29
CA ALA A 27 30.46 -15.41 10.98
C ALA A 27 29.05 -15.76 10.44
N PRO A 28 28.10 -16.23 11.27
CA PRO A 28 26.73 -16.44 10.83
C PRO A 28 26.18 -15.11 10.33
N SER A 29 25.71 -15.08 9.08
CA SER A 29 24.97 -13.95 8.54
C SER A 29 23.83 -13.61 9.50
N PRO A 30 23.56 -12.31 9.79
CA PRO A 30 22.38 -11.95 10.57
C PRO A 30 21.16 -12.59 9.90
N PRO A 31 20.21 -13.15 10.69
CA PRO A 31 19.01 -13.74 10.13
C PRO A 31 18.34 -12.70 9.22
N PRO A 32 17.81 -13.11 8.06
CA PRO A 32 17.13 -12.18 7.17
C PRO A 32 16.09 -11.43 7.98
N ALA A 33 16.14 -10.09 7.94
CA ALA A 33 15.12 -9.26 8.53
C ALA A 33 13.77 -9.77 8.00
N LYS A 34 12.82 -10.07 8.89
CA LYS A 34 11.48 -10.49 8.48
C LYS A 34 10.95 -9.41 7.55
N SER A 35 10.80 -9.74 6.27
CA SER A 35 10.15 -8.85 5.31
C SER A 35 8.77 -8.52 5.85
N VAL A 36 8.45 -7.23 5.93
CA VAL A 36 7.07 -6.81 6.23
C VAL A 36 6.17 -7.47 5.18
N PRO A 37 5.07 -8.13 5.59
CA PRO A 37 4.17 -8.74 4.62
C PRO A 37 3.67 -7.69 3.62
N ASP A 38 3.73 -8.00 2.34
CA ASP A 38 3.13 -7.14 1.32
C ASP A 38 1.61 -7.32 1.36
N TYR A 39 0.92 -6.29 1.83
CA TYR A 39 -0.54 -6.23 1.87
C TYR A 39 -1.14 -5.53 0.64
N SER A 40 -0.31 -5.16 -0.33
CA SER A 40 -0.77 -4.54 -1.57
C SER A 40 -1.57 -5.55 -2.40
N GLY A 41 -2.61 -5.06 -3.08
CA GLY A 41 -3.44 -5.89 -3.93
C GLY A 41 -4.85 -5.35 -4.09
N MET A 42 -5.67 -6.11 -4.82
CA MET A 42 -7.09 -5.85 -4.93
C MET A 42 -7.83 -6.68 -3.89
N TYR A 43 -8.83 -6.07 -3.25
CA TYR A 43 -9.72 -6.71 -2.31
C TYR A 43 -11.17 -6.52 -2.76
N THR A 44 -12.03 -7.50 -2.48
CA THR A 44 -13.47 -7.38 -2.73
C THR A 44 -14.03 -6.13 -2.05
N PHE A 45 -15.12 -5.58 -2.56
CA PHE A 45 -15.85 -4.52 -1.88
C PHE A 45 -17.27 -4.97 -1.53
N LEU A 46 -18.23 -4.04 -1.51
CA LEU A 46 -19.56 -4.27 -0.95
C LEU A 46 -20.45 -5.17 -1.82
N ARG A 47 -20.28 -5.08 -3.14
CA ARG A 47 -21.00 -5.89 -4.11
C ARG A 47 -20.05 -6.65 -5.01
N GLU A 48 -20.56 -7.70 -5.63
CA GLU A 48 -19.83 -8.43 -6.66
C GLU A 48 -19.40 -7.50 -7.79
N GLY A 49 -18.15 -7.65 -8.24
CA GLY A 49 -17.52 -6.78 -9.24
C GLY A 49 -16.92 -5.50 -8.67
N GLU A 50 -17.28 -5.08 -7.46
CA GLU A 50 -16.67 -3.92 -6.80
C GLU A 50 -15.41 -4.33 -6.03
N PHE A 51 -14.44 -3.43 -5.97
CA PHE A 51 -13.16 -3.72 -5.33
C PHE A 51 -12.50 -2.47 -4.75
N VAL A 52 -11.57 -2.69 -3.82
CA VAL A 52 -10.62 -1.68 -3.36
C VAL A 52 -9.21 -2.13 -3.75
N GLN A 53 -8.50 -1.28 -4.47
CA GLN A 53 -7.06 -1.44 -4.68
C GLN A 53 -6.33 -0.78 -3.52
N VAL A 54 -5.41 -1.51 -2.91
CA VAL A 54 -4.52 -1.02 -1.85
C VAL A 54 -3.09 -1.17 -2.31
N THR A 55 -2.31 -0.11 -2.16
CA THR A 55 -0.87 -0.11 -2.39
C THR A 55 -0.18 0.44 -1.15
N ILE A 56 0.68 -0.38 -0.54
CA ILE A 56 1.50 0.04 0.59
C ILE A 56 2.79 0.64 0.05
N GLU A 57 3.04 1.89 0.38
CA GLU A 57 4.22 2.63 -0.01
C GLU A 57 5.18 2.80 1.17
N ASP A 58 6.26 3.54 0.95
CA ASP A 58 7.25 3.82 1.98
C ASP A 58 6.64 4.45 3.24
N ALA A 59 7.22 4.11 4.39
CA ALA A 59 6.83 4.62 5.70
C ALA A 59 5.34 4.41 6.07
N GLY A 60 4.69 3.38 5.50
CA GLY A 60 3.33 3.01 5.85
C GLY A 60 2.25 3.89 5.19
N ARG A 61 2.62 4.77 4.24
CA ARG A 61 1.63 5.48 3.42
C ARG A 61 0.84 4.48 2.59
N VAL A 62 -0.47 4.68 2.51
CA VAL A 62 -1.34 3.83 1.69
C VAL A 62 -2.00 4.66 0.59
N THR A 63 -1.85 4.20 -0.64
CA THR A 63 -2.50 4.74 -1.84
C THR A 63 -3.41 3.69 -2.46
N GLY A 64 -4.28 4.11 -3.37
CA GLY A 64 -5.30 3.22 -3.93
C GLY A 64 -6.57 3.92 -4.33
N PHE A 65 -7.62 3.13 -4.58
CA PHE A 65 -8.96 3.60 -4.90
C PHE A 65 -10.01 2.52 -4.61
N VAL A 66 -11.24 2.96 -4.36
CA VAL A 66 -12.42 2.08 -4.37
C VAL A 66 -13.10 2.22 -5.73
N SER A 67 -13.32 1.10 -6.40
CA SER A 67 -14.05 1.03 -7.67
C SER A 67 -15.43 0.39 -7.42
N ARG A 68 -16.51 1.14 -7.67
CA ARG A 68 -17.88 0.72 -7.37
C ARG A 68 -18.87 1.14 -8.45
N TYR A 69 -20.05 0.52 -8.47
CA TYR A 69 -21.14 1.04 -9.31
C TYR A 69 -21.77 2.29 -8.67
N GLY A 70 -21.98 3.31 -9.49
CA GLY A 70 -22.82 4.46 -9.16
C GLY A 70 -24.27 4.03 -8.90
N GLU A 71 -24.89 4.67 -7.92
CA GLU A 71 -26.26 4.38 -7.48
C GLU A 71 -27.18 5.59 -7.60
N LEU A 72 -26.62 6.77 -7.81
CA LEU A 72 -27.40 7.98 -8.03
C LEU A 72 -28.02 7.92 -9.42
N GLU A 73 -29.13 8.61 -9.62
CA GLU A 73 -29.80 8.66 -10.92
C GLU A 73 -28.86 9.15 -12.03
N SER A 74 -27.93 10.06 -11.70
CA SER A 74 -26.94 10.62 -12.62
C SER A 74 -25.82 9.67 -13.04
N ASP A 75 -25.55 8.62 -12.27
CA ASP A 75 -24.39 7.72 -12.47
C ASP A 75 -24.72 6.24 -12.34
N ARG A 76 -26.02 5.90 -12.35
CA ARG A 76 -26.48 4.52 -12.14
C ARG A 76 -25.83 3.57 -13.14
N GLY A 77 -25.10 2.59 -12.61
CA GLY A 77 -24.43 1.56 -13.40
C GLY A 77 -23.09 1.98 -14.02
N ALA A 78 -22.68 3.25 -13.87
CA ALA A 78 -21.32 3.67 -14.20
C ALA A 78 -20.33 3.13 -13.16
N PHE A 79 -19.13 2.80 -13.60
CA PHE A 79 -18.04 2.44 -12.69
C PHE A 79 -17.34 3.72 -12.22
N LEU A 80 -17.34 3.95 -10.91
CA LEU A 80 -16.79 5.14 -10.28
C LEU A 80 -15.57 4.78 -9.43
N ASP A 81 -14.47 5.47 -9.69
CA ASP A 81 -13.23 5.32 -8.92
C ASP A 81 -13.08 6.44 -7.88
N HIS A 82 -13.16 6.04 -6.61
CA HIS A 82 -12.92 6.90 -5.46
C HIS A 82 -11.48 6.75 -4.99
N PHE A 83 -10.58 7.56 -5.55
CA PHE A 83 -9.16 7.57 -5.16
C PHE A 83 -8.96 7.88 -3.68
N PHE A 84 -7.92 7.32 -3.07
CA PHE A 84 -7.57 7.63 -1.69
C PHE A 84 -7.12 9.08 -1.59
N LYS A 85 -7.77 9.84 -0.71
CA LYS A 85 -7.32 11.17 -0.28
C LYS A 85 -6.16 11.05 0.72
N GLN A 86 -6.25 10.06 1.58
CA GLN A 86 -5.22 9.70 2.55
C GLN A 86 -5.38 8.23 2.92
N GLY A 87 -4.28 7.60 3.29
CA GLY A 87 -4.27 6.24 3.82
C GLY A 87 -2.99 5.99 4.60
N ASN A 88 -3.11 5.16 5.62
CA ASN A 88 -2.00 4.83 6.51
C ASN A 88 -2.11 3.38 6.99
N LEU A 89 -0.95 2.73 7.09
CA LEU A 89 -0.75 1.41 7.66
C LEU A 89 0.25 1.53 8.83
N ASP A 90 -0.21 1.18 10.03
CA ASP A 90 0.63 1.07 11.23
C ASP A 90 0.60 -0.38 11.74
N GLY A 91 1.68 -1.11 11.49
CA GLY A 91 1.72 -2.56 11.67
C GLY A 91 0.71 -3.24 10.74
N ASN A 92 -0.40 -3.73 11.29
CA ASN A 92 -1.53 -4.25 10.52
C ASN A 92 -2.79 -3.38 10.61
N LYS A 93 -2.74 -2.22 11.28
CA LYS A 93 -3.88 -1.30 11.38
C LYS A 93 -3.95 -0.47 10.10
N LEU A 94 -5.00 -0.67 9.31
CA LEU A 94 -5.24 0.02 8.07
C LEU A 94 -6.32 1.08 8.25
N SER A 95 -6.08 2.27 7.71
CA SER A 95 -7.10 3.29 7.52
C SER A 95 -6.95 3.98 6.18
N PHE A 96 -8.07 4.35 5.57
CA PHE A 96 -8.09 5.23 4.39
C PHE A 96 -9.36 6.08 4.37
N THR A 97 -9.25 7.22 3.70
CA THR A 97 -10.38 8.08 3.31
C THR A 97 -10.29 8.30 1.81
N THR A 98 -11.41 8.19 1.09
CA THR A 98 -11.44 8.47 -0.35
C THR A 98 -11.73 9.94 -0.65
N GLN A 99 -11.45 10.36 -1.88
CA GLN A 99 -12.00 11.57 -2.46
C GLN A 99 -13.52 11.45 -2.59
N THR A 100 -14.19 12.60 -2.61
CA THR A 100 -15.62 12.68 -2.85
C THR A 100 -15.90 12.63 -4.35
N VAL A 101 -16.75 11.70 -4.78
CA VAL A 101 -17.27 11.60 -6.15
C VAL A 101 -18.79 11.70 -6.07
N HIS A 102 -19.37 12.69 -6.74
CA HIS A 102 -20.81 12.97 -6.72
C HIS A 102 -21.42 13.02 -5.31
N GLY A 103 -20.71 13.63 -4.36
CA GLY A 103 -21.15 13.76 -2.98
C GLY A 103 -20.94 12.51 -2.12
N VAL A 104 -20.42 11.41 -2.66
CA VAL A 104 -20.16 10.15 -1.95
C VAL A 104 -18.67 9.97 -1.66
N TRP A 105 -18.34 9.55 -0.44
CA TRP A 105 -16.98 9.12 -0.06
C TRP A 105 -17.01 8.03 1.00
N PHE A 106 -15.85 7.39 1.19
CA PHE A 106 -15.67 6.29 2.13
C PHE A 106 -14.56 6.57 3.13
N ASP A 107 -14.79 6.15 4.36
CA ASP A 107 -13.79 6.06 5.42
C ASP A 107 -13.72 4.62 5.91
N PHE A 108 -12.54 4.02 5.88
CA PHE A 108 -12.28 2.70 6.43
C PHE A 108 -11.32 2.80 7.62
N LYS A 109 -11.64 2.06 8.69
CA LYS A 109 -10.76 1.86 9.84
C LYS A 109 -10.82 0.41 10.28
N GLY A 110 -9.69 -0.28 10.27
CA GLY A 110 -9.65 -1.70 10.55
C GLY A 110 -8.25 -2.27 10.63
N THR A 111 -8.17 -3.57 10.41
CA THR A 111 -6.95 -4.37 10.41
C THR A 111 -6.84 -5.19 9.14
N ILE A 112 -5.60 -5.50 8.76
CA ILE A 112 -5.28 -6.52 7.77
C ILE A 112 -4.99 -7.81 8.53
N GLU A 113 -5.75 -8.84 8.22
CA GLU A 113 -5.68 -10.15 8.88
C GLU A 113 -5.40 -11.25 7.88
N ARG A 114 -4.85 -12.36 8.38
CA ARG A 114 -4.71 -13.58 7.59
C ARG A 114 -6.09 -14.23 7.44
N GLY A 115 -6.50 -14.48 6.20
CA GLY A 115 -7.77 -15.16 5.90
C GLY A 115 -7.61 -16.65 5.60
N ASP A 116 -8.64 -17.22 4.98
CA ASP A 116 -8.78 -18.65 4.75
C ASP A 116 -7.94 -19.20 3.58
N GLY A 117 -7.49 -18.33 2.67
CA GLY A 117 -6.59 -18.73 1.57
C GLY A 117 -5.31 -19.33 2.15
N LYS A 118 -4.74 -20.40 1.60
CA LYS A 118 -3.59 -21.09 2.21
C LYS A 118 -2.25 -20.53 1.73
N ASN A 119 -2.18 -20.19 0.45
CA ASN A 119 -0.99 -19.68 -0.23
C ASN A 119 -1.16 -18.20 -0.60
N PRO A 120 -0.08 -17.41 -0.71
CA PRO A 120 -0.15 -15.97 -1.01
C PRO A 120 -0.96 -15.56 -2.24
N GLY A 121 -1.15 -16.46 -3.21
CA GLY A 121 -1.97 -16.24 -4.39
C GLY A 121 -3.40 -16.76 -4.30
N ASP A 122 -3.81 -17.33 -3.17
CA ASP A 122 -5.18 -17.82 -2.99
C ASP A 122 -6.13 -16.64 -2.69
N GLU A 123 -7.39 -16.77 -3.11
CA GLU A 123 -8.44 -15.86 -2.66
C GLU A 123 -8.50 -15.81 -1.13
N ALA A 124 -8.77 -14.63 -0.58
CA ALA A 124 -8.87 -14.41 0.85
C ALA A 124 -7.60 -14.81 1.62
N TYR A 125 -6.42 -14.78 0.98
CA TYR A 125 -5.16 -14.90 1.70
C TYR A 125 -5.02 -13.79 2.75
N TYR A 126 -5.38 -12.55 2.40
CA TYR A 126 -5.58 -11.47 3.35
C TYR A 126 -7.03 -11.00 3.37
N VAL A 127 -7.45 -10.46 4.51
CA VAL A 127 -8.77 -9.86 4.67
C VAL A 127 -8.63 -8.52 5.39
N LEU A 128 -9.20 -7.46 4.81
CA LEU A 128 -9.36 -6.18 5.48
C LEU A 128 -10.65 -6.25 6.31
N LYS A 129 -10.52 -6.23 7.64
CA LYS A 129 -11.64 -6.31 8.56
C LYS A 129 -11.77 -5.02 9.35
N GLY A 130 -12.97 -4.50 9.48
CA GLY A 130 -13.20 -3.30 10.27
C GLY A 130 -14.46 -2.56 9.88
N MET A 131 -14.50 -1.28 10.21
CA MET A 131 -15.65 -0.41 9.97
C MET A 131 -15.45 0.38 8.68
N LEU A 132 -16.42 0.26 7.78
CA LEU A 132 -16.55 1.12 6.60
C LEU A 132 -17.71 2.09 6.82
N THR A 133 -17.41 3.38 6.76
CA THR A 133 -18.39 4.46 6.75
C THR A 133 -18.54 4.97 5.34
N GLU A 134 -19.74 4.86 4.79
CA GLU A 134 -20.12 5.48 3.53
C GLU A 134 -20.87 6.77 3.85
N SER A 135 -20.37 7.90 3.38
CA SER A 135 -21.01 9.19 3.57
C SER A 135 -21.51 9.74 2.23
N ASN A 136 -22.67 10.37 2.25
CA ASN A 136 -23.30 10.99 1.09
C ASN A 136 -23.78 12.38 1.47
N THR A 137 -23.48 13.37 0.63
CA THR A 137 -24.02 14.72 0.73
C THR A 137 -24.96 14.99 -0.44
N ASP A 138 -26.21 15.32 -0.12
CA ASP A 138 -27.24 15.62 -1.11
C ASP A 138 -27.11 17.04 -1.71
N SER A 139 -27.97 17.37 -2.67
CA SER A 139 -28.04 18.69 -3.30
C SER A 139 -28.36 19.83 -2.32
N ASN A 140 -28.94 19.54 -1.16
CA ASN A 140 -29.23 20.50 -0.09
C ASN A 140 -28.07 20.63 0.90
N LYS A 141 -26.90 20.06 0.59
CA LYS A 141 -25.70 20.01 1.45
C LYS A 141 -25.94 19.28 2.78
N LYS A 142 -26.95 18.43 2.85
CA LYS A 142 -27.19 17.58 4.01
C LYS A 142 -26.35 16.32 3.87
N THR A 143 -25.48 16.09 4.83
CA THR A 143 -24.68 14.86 4.90
C THR A 143 -25.41 13.78 5.68
N SER A 144 -25.42 12.57 5.15
CA SER A 144 -25.80 11.34 5.82
C SER A 144 -24.65 10.35 5.79
N ALA A 145 -24.59 9.45 6.76
CA ALA A 145 -23.55 8.43 6.85
C ALA A 145 -24.15 7.08 7.24
N LYS A 146 -23.67 6.01 6.60
CA LYS A 146 -24.01 4.63 6.92
C LYS A 146 -22.73 3.86 7.23
N THR A 147 -22.60 3.44 8.48
CA THR A 147 -21.47 2.65 8.96
C THR A 147 -21.84 1.17 8.97
N ARG A 148 -20.90 0.30 8.55
CA ARG A 148 -21.06 -1.16 8.60
C ARG A 148 -19.72 -1.84 8.87
N GLU A 149 -19.77 -2.97 9.53
CA GLU A 149 -18.62 -3.86 9.62
C GLU A 149 -18.43 -4.59 8.27
N VAL A 150 -17.19 -4.75 7.82
CA VAL A 150 -16.85 -5.39 6.55
C VAL A 150 -15.71 -6.38 6.74
N ALA A 151 -15.64 -7.36 5.83
CA ALA A 151 -14.54 -8.29 5.66
C ALA A 151 -14.21 -8.38 4.16
N LEU A 152 -13.24 -7.57 3.71
CA LEU A 152 -12.87 -7.42 2.31
C LEU A 152 -11.75 -8.41 1.99
N LYS A 153 -12.03 -9.40 1.15
CA LYS A 153 -11.11 -10.51 0.86
C LYS A 153 -10.16 -10.14 -0.27
N SER A 154 -8.88 -10.48 -0.15
CA SER A 154 -7.95 -10.32 -1.26
C SER A 154 -8.39 -11.18 -2.43
N PHE A 155 -8.28 -10.65 -3.65
CA PHE A 155 -8.39 -11.48 -4.84
C PHE A 155 -7.19 -12.43 -4.95
N PRO A 156 -7.31 -13.54 -5.71
CA PRO A 156 -6.17 -14.38 -6.05
C PRO A 156 -5.02 -13.57 -6.69
N GLY A 157 -3.79 -13.98 -6.42
CA GLY A 157 -2.60 -13.46 -7.10
C GLY A 157 -2.58 -13.90 -8.56
N ASP A 158 -2.21 -12.98 -9.46
CA ASP A 158 -2.21 -13.07 -10.93
C ASP A 158 -3.58 -13.08 -11.65
N MET A 159 -4.16 -11.86 -11.78
CA MET A 159 -4.63 -11.34 -13.07
C MET A 159 -3.55 -10.47 -13.76
N GLY A 160 -2.27 -10.79 -13.55
CA GLY A 160 -1.15 -10.35 -14.37
C GLY A 160 -0.59 -11.60 -15.05
N ALA A 161 -0.50 -11.61 -16.37
CA ALA A 161 0.03 -12.75 -17.11
C ALA A 161 1.37 -13.19 -16.50
N ALA A 162 1.48 -14.46 -16.12
CA ALA A 162 2.79 -15.10 -16.09
C ALA A 162 3.47 -14.76 -17.42
N PRO A 163 4.71 -14.23 -17.44
CA PRO A 163 5.41 -14.03 -18.69
C PRO A 163 5.50 -15.41 -19.33
N GLY A 164 4.69 -15.62 -20.37
CA GLY A 164 4.69 -16.86 -21.12
C GLY A 164 6.13 -17.16 -21.49
N LYS A 165 6.61 -18.35 -21.13
CA LYS A 165 7.81 -18.91 -21.75
C LYS A 165 7.59 -18.79 -23.26
N ARG A 166 8.36 -17.90 -23.89
CA ARG A 166 8.56 -17.98 -25.33
C ARG A 166 9.51 -19.15 -25.51
N ASP A 167 8.95 -20.27 -25.95
CA ASP A 167 9.73 -21.34 -26.58
C ASP A 167 10.24 -20.87 -27.95
#